data_AF-A0A918PE98-F1
#
_entry.id   AF-A0A918PE98-F1
#
_cell.length_a   1.000
_cell.length_b   1.000
_cell.length_c   1.000
_cell.angle_alpha   90.00
_cell.angle_beta   90.00
_cell.angle_gamma   90.00
#
_symmetry.space_group_name_H-M   'P 1'
#
loop_
_entity.id
_entity.type
_entity.pdbx_description
1 polymer ?
#
loop_
_entity_poly.entity_id
_entity_poly.type
_entity_poly.pdbx_seq_one_letter_code
_entity_poly.pdbx_strand_id
1 'polypeptide(L)'
;MTATECTDTASERLTMEVEDTAASVLAEHRFTVSRAWTPDTVVGCLRDTDFARPDLFTDRSVACEAKVRWLLDAHSHSGVLRENVTCTVLPVLLSTRHRGTAS
;
A
#
# COMPACT_ATOMS: atom_id res chain seq x y z
N MET A 1 -2.97 -10.82 35.66
CA MET A 1 -2.38 -9.71 34.88
C MET A 1 -1.23 -10.32 34.10
N THR A 2 -1.48 -10.75 32.87
CA THR A 2 -0.50 -11.42 32.02
C THR A 2 -0.51 -10.73 30.67
N ALA A 3 0.60 -10.06 30.36
CA ALA A 3 0.85 -9.46 29.06
C ALA A 3 0.80 -10.56 28.01
N THR A 4 -0.13 -10.44 27.06
CA THR A 4 -0.11 -11.26 25.86
C THR A 4 0.90 -10.62 24.93
N GLU A 5 2.01 -11.33 24.67
CA GLU A 5 2.96 -11.03 23.61
C GLU A 5 2.20 -10.74 22.30
N CYS A 6 2.28 -9.49 21.83
CA CYS A 6 1.98 -9.16 20.45
C CYS A 6 3.07 -9.83 19.59
N THR A 7 2.77 -11.02 19.10
CA THR A 7 3.59 -11.64 18.06
C THR A 7 3.44 -10.81 16.78
N ASP A 8 4.59 -10.36 16.32
CA ASP A 8 4.84 -9.62 15.09
C ASP A 8 4.12 -10.31 13.93
N THR A 9 3.02 -9.70 13.48
CA THR A 9 2.17 -10.26 12.43
C THR A 9 2.93 -10.21 11.12
N ALA A 10 3.07 -11.38 10.53
CA ALA A 10 3.77 -11.67 9.28
C ALA A 10 3.60 -10.57 8.23
N SER A 11 4.74 -10.11 7.71
CA SER A 11 4.82 -9.33 6.48
C SER A 11 4.34 -10.20 5.32
N GLU A 12 3.02 -10.25 5.08
CA GLU A 12 2.44 -10.86 3.88
C GLU A 12 2.97 -10.11 2.66
N ARG A 13 3.84 -10.78 1.91
CA ARG A 13 4.31 -10.27 0.62
C ARG A 13 3.17 -10.39 -0.38
N LEU A 14 2.54 -9.26 -0.72
CA LEU A 14 1.71 -9.16 -1.91
C LEU A 14 2.60 -9.29 -3.15
N THR A 15 2.62 -10.47 -3.76
CA THR A 15 3.30 -10.73 -5.04
C THR A 15 2.30 -10.49 -6.17
N MET A 16 2.56 -9.49 -7.02
CA MET A 16 1.85 -9.35 -8.29
C MET A 16 2.38 -10.40 -9.25
N GLU A 17 1.55 -11.39 -9.62
CA GLU A 17 1.92 -12.42 -10.59
C GLU A 17 2.08 -11.77 -11.97
N VAL A 18 3.27 -11.88 -12.55
CA VAL A 18 3.52 -11.41 -13.92
C VAL A 18 3.06 -12.53 -14.85
N GLU A 19 1.90 -12.37 -15.48
CA GLU A 19 1.36 -13.33 -16.45
C GLU A 19 2.36 -13.61 -17.59
N ASP A 20 2.40 -14.89 -17.98
CA ASP A 20 3.25 -15.67 -18.92
C ASP A 20 3.89 -14.91 -20.10
N THR A 21 4.65 -13.87 -19.80
CA THR A 21 5.62 -13.24 -20.69
C THR A 21 6.97 -13.80 -20.33
N ALA A 22 7.84 -14.05 -21.31
CA ALA A 22 9.25 -14.37 -21.06
C ALA A 22 9.94 -13.15 -20.42
N ALA A 23 9.72 -13.02 -19.11
CA ALA A 23 10.15 -11.93 -18.27
C ALA A 23 11.34 -12.42 -17.46
N SER A 24 12.50 -11.80 -17.67
CA SER A 24 13.67 -12.06 -16.83
C SER A 24 13.74 -10.97 -15.77
N VAL A 25 13.72 -11.36 -14.50
CA VAL A 25 14.00 -10.44 -13.39
C VAL A 25 15.49 -10.08 -13.46
N LEU A 26 15.80 -8.79 -13.53
CA LEU A 26 17.17 -8.32 -13.72
C LEU A 26 17.93 -8.21 -12.41
N ALA A 27 17.30 -7.66 -11.36
CA ALA A 27 17.88 -7.51 -10.02
C ALA A 27 16.82 -7.08 -8.99
N GLU A 28 16.79 -7.66 -7.80
CA GLU A 28 15.93 -7.14 -6.72
C GLU A 28 16.53 -5.87 -6.09
N HIS A 29 15.72 -4.81 -5.97
CA HIS A 29 16.11 -3.60 -5.27
C HIS A 29 15.20 -3.32 -4.08
N ARG A 30 15.78 -3.17 -2.90
CA ARG A 30 15.06 -2.84 -1.66
C ARG A 30 15.48 -1.47 -1.15
N PHE A 31 14.50 -0.62 -0.83
CA PHE A 31 14.76 0.69 -0.23
C PHE A 31 13.65 1.07 0.74
N THR A 32 14.00 1.89 1.73
CA THR A 32 13.05 2.38 2.73
C THR A 32 12.64 3.80 2.42
N VAL A 33 11.34 4.06 2.48
CA VAL A 33 10.73 5.39 2.38
C VAL A 33 10.18 5.76 3.75
N SER A 34 10.55 6.93 4.25
CA SER A 34 9.96 7.53 5.45
C SER A 34 9.15 8.74 5.04
N ARG A 35 7.90 8.82 5.49
CA ARG A 35 7.00 9.93 5.18
C ARG A 35 6.30 10.42 6.43
N ALA A 36 6.18 11.73 6.54
CA ALA A 36 5.36 12.39 7.54
C ALA A 36 3.99 12.71 6.93
N TRP A 37 2.95 12.38 7.67
CA TRP A 37 1.56 12.64 7.30
C TRP A 37 0.89 13.46 8.39
N THR A 38 -0.05 14.31 8.01
CA THR A 38 -1.08 14.81 8.92
C THR A 38 -2.33 13.95 8.80
N PRO A 39 -3.16 13.87 9.86
CA PRO A 39 -4.47 13.23 9.78
C PRO A 39 -5.31 13.69 8.57
N ASP A 40 -5.25 14.97 8.19
CA ASP A 40 -5.95 15.50 7.01
C ASP A 40 -5.43 14.91 5.70
N THR A 41 -4.11 14.81 5.54
CA THR A 41 -3.52 14.24 4.33
C THR A 41 -3.84 12.75 4.18
N VAL A 42 -3.92 11.99 5.27
CA VAL A 42 -4.33 10.58 5.22
C VAL A 42 -5.79 10.45 4.80
N VAL A 43 -6.69 11.26 5.39
CA VAL A 43 -8.11 11.28 5.00
C VAL A 43 -8.27 11.67 3.53
N GLY A 44 -7.50 12.64 3.04
CA GLY A 44 -7.46 13.00 1.62
C GLY A 44 -7.07 11.82 0.73
N CYS A 45 -5.98 11.12 1.06
CA CYS A 45 -5.54 9.93 0.30
C CYS A 45 -6.59 8.81 0.30
N LEU A 46 -7.32 8.62 1.39
CA LEU A 46 -8.40 7.62 1.44
C LEU A 46 -9.53 7.98 0.46
N ARG A 47 -9.91 9.25 0.35
CA ARG A 47 -10.94 9.70 -0.61
C ARG A 47 -10.53 9.46 -2.07
N ASP A 48 -9.25 9.64 -2.37
CA ASP A 48 -8.70 9.50 -3.73
C ASP A 48 -8.40 8.05 -4.12
N THR A 49 -8.38 7.13 -3.15
CA THR A 49 -8.22 5.70 -3.42
C THR A 49 -9.58 5.02 -3.49
N ASP A 50 -9.77 4.15 -4.48
CA ASP A 50 -11.05 3.48 -4.77
C ASP A 50 -11.64 2.69 -3.58
N PHE A 51 -10.91 2.51 -2.47
CA PHE A 51 -11.36 1.82 -1.26
C PHE A 51 -12.16 2.66 -0.26
N ALA A 52 -12.12 4.00 -0.33
CA ALA A 52 -12.89 4.86 0.58
C ALA A 52 -13.76 5.89 -0.14
N ARG A 53 -14.05 5.62 -1.43
CA ARG A 53 -14.89 6.47 -2.25
C ARG A 53 -16.26 6.69 -1.58
N PRO A 54 -16.74 7.94 -1.47
CA PRO A 54 -17.98 8.26 -0.77
C PRO A 54 -19.19 7.45 -1.27
N ASP A 55 -19.23 7.16 -2.57
CA ASP A 55 -20.25 6.34 -3.22
C ASP A 55 -20.29 4.89 -2.73
N LEU A 56 -19.18 4.33 -2.25
CA LEU A 56 -19.15 2.98 -1.66
C LEU A 56 -19.71 2.93 -0.23
N PHE A 57 -19.71 4.06 0.48
CA PHE A 57 -20.15 4.12 1.88
C PHE A 57 -21.46 4.90 2.09
N THR A 58 -21.99 5.55 1.04
CA THR A 58 -23.26 6.31 1.06
C THR A 58 -23.33 7.18 2.34
N ASP A 59 -24.39 7.08 3.14
CA ASP A 59 -24.59 7.90 4.35
C ASP A 59 -23.62 7.56 5.49
N ARG A 60 -22.94 6.40 5.43
CA ARG A 60 -21.92 6.02 6.42
C ARG A 60 -20.56 6.66 6.16
N SER A 61 -20.35 7.26 4.99
CA SER A 61 -19.07 7.88 4.61
C SER A 61 -18.63 8.95 5.61
N VAL A 62 -19.54 9.85 6.01
CA VAL A 62 -19.25 10.94 6.97
C VAL A 62 -18.91 10.40 8.37
N ALA A 63 -19.69 9.45 8.87
CA ALA A 63 -19.45 8.84 10.19
C ALA A 63 -18.16 7.99 10.20
N CYS A 64 -17.87 7.32 9.09
CA CYS A 64 -16.62 6.58 8.89
C CYS A 64 -15.43 7.53 8.91
N GLU A 65 -15.48 8.62 8.13
CA GLU A 65 -14.41 9.60 8.05
C GLU A 65 -14.14 10.28 9.40
N ALA A 66 -15.20 10.64 10.13
CA ALA A 66 -15.07 11.19 11.49
C ALA A 66 -14.36 10.20 12.44
N LYS A 67 -14.68 8.91 12.35
CA LYS A 67 -14.04 7.87 13.16
C LYS A 67 -12.59 7.63 12.75
N VAL A 68 -12.31 7.61 11.45
CA VAL A 68 -10.94 7.54 10.91
C VAL A 68 -10.13 8.72 11.41
N ARG A 69 -10.65 9.94 11.32
CA ARG A 69 -9.96 11.12 11.82
C ARG A 69 -9.70 11.05 13.32
N TRP A 70 -10.70 10.67 14.11
CA TRP A 70 -10.52 10.50 15.56
C TRP A 70 -9.40 9.50 15.88
N LEU A 71 -9.33 8.38 15.16
CA LEU A 71 -8.25 7.40 15.31
C LEU A 71 -6.88 7.99 14.92
N LEU A 72 -6.81 8.70 13.81
CA LEU A 72 -5.56 9.31 13.32
C LEU A 72 -5.04 10.38 14.28
N ASP A 73 -5.92 11.23 14.81
CA ASP A 73 -5.56 12.24 15.80
C ASP A 73 -4.99 11.58 17.07
N ALA A 74 -5.64 10.51 17.55
CA ALA A 74 -5.22 9.78 18.75
C ALA A 74 -3.86 9.08 18.60
N HIS A 75 -3.48 8.68 17.38
CA HIS A 75 -2.21 8.01 17.10
C HIS A 75 -1.12 8.97 16.59
N SER A 76 -1.50 10.21 16.26
CA SER A 76 -0.53 11.22 15.86
C SER A 76 0.31 11.68 17.05
N HIS A 77 1.60 11.89 16.83
CA HIS A 77 2.46 12.57 17.78
C HIS A 77 2.66 14.01 17.33
N SER A 78 2.15 14.97 18.09
CA SER A 78 2.17 16.40 17.73
C SER A 78 1.54 16.69 16.36
N GLY A 79 0.45 15.98 16.02
CA GLY A 79 -0.25 16.12 14.74
C GLY A 79 0.43 15.43 13.56
N VAL A 80 1.48 14.65 13.81
CA VAL A 80 2.24 13.93 12.77
C VAL A 80 2.11 12.41 12.96
N LEU A 81 1.78 11.73 11.86
CA LEU A 81 1.87 10.29 11.71
C LEU A 81 3.11 9.98 10.87
N ARG A 82 3.97 9.06 11.34
CA ARG A 82 5.15 8.63 10.59
C ARG A 82 4.89 7.28 9.95
N GLU A 83 4.97 7.27 8.63
CA GLU A 83 4.98 6.06 7.83
C GLU A 83 6.44 5.69 7.53
N ASN A 84 6.79 4.42 7.76
CA ASN A 84 8.05 3.85 7.32
C ASN A 84 7.74 2.59 6.51
N VAL A 85 7.90 2.68 5.19
CA VAL A 85 7.59 1.59 4.26
C VAL A 85 8.88 1.10 3.64
N THR A 86 9.03 -0.23 3.57
CA THR A 86 10.11 -0.84 2.80
C THR A 86 9.56 -1.32 1.47
N CYS A 87 10.06 -0.74 0.39
CA CYS A 87 9.67 -1.09 -0.97
C CYS A 87 10.68 -2.10 -1.54
N THR A 88 10.14 -3.14 -2.18
CA THR A 88 10.92 -4.06 -3.02
C THR A 88 10.50 -3.84 -4.48
N VAL A 89 11.44 -3.46 -5.34
CA VAL A 89 11.24 -3.30 -6.78
C VAL A 89 11.91 -4.45 -7.50
N LEU A 90 11.13 -5.11 -8.36
CA LEU A 90 11.57 -6.18 -9.25
C LEU A 90 11.49 -5.66 -10.70
N PRO A 91 12.58 -5.10 -11.26
CA PRO A 91 12.65 -4.75 -12.67
C PRO A 91 12.65 -6.04 -13.50
N VAL A 92 11.68 -6.12 -14.41
CA VAL A 92 11.53 -7.22 -15.35
C VAL A 92 11.84 -6.74 -16.76
N LEU A 93 12.65 -7.51 -17.49
CA LEU A 93 12.84 -7.32 -18.92
C LEU A 93 11.75 -8.07 -19.66
N LEU A 94 10.92 -7.35 -20.42
CA LEU A 94 9.90 -7.95 -21.27
C LEU A 94 10.49 -8.26 -22.66
N SER A 95 10.45 -9.52 -23.06
CA SER A 95 10.86 -9.95 -24.39
C SER A 95 9.62 -10.22 -25.25
N THR A 96 9.43 -9.48 -26.34
CA THR A 96 8.38 -9.83 -27.32
C THR A 96 8.89 -10.94 -28.23
N ARG A 97 8.27 -12.13 -28.20
CA ARG A 97 8.50 -13.14 -29.24
C ARG A 97 7.90 -12.63 -30.56
N HIS A 98 8.75 -12.25 -31.52
CA HIS A 98 8.31 -12.16 -32.90
C HIS A 98 7.99 -13.59 -33.38
N ARG A 99 6.71 -13.93 -33.53
CA ARG A 99 6.30 -15.17 -34.21
C ARG A 99 6.63 -15.00 -35.68
N GLY A 100 7.88 -15.28 -36.06
CA GLY A 100 8.28 -15.41 -37.45
C GLY A 100 7.61 -16.65 -38.04
N THR A 101 6.49 -16.46 -38.73
CA THR A 101 6.00 -17.43 -39.72
C THR A 101 6.75 -17.16 -41.03
N ALA A 102 7.70 -18.02 -41.38
CA ALA A 102 8.20 -18.20 -42.75
C ALA A 102 9.28 -19.30 -42.73
N SER A 103 9.38 -20.22 -43.68
CA SER A 103 8.47 -20.85 -44.64
C SER A 103 9.18 -22.13 -45.10
#